data_AF-A0A9P7MCX7-F1
#
_entry.id   AF-A0A9P7MCX7-F1
#
_cell.length_a   1.000
_cell.length_b   1.000
_cell.length_c   1.000
_cell.angle_alpha   90.00
_cell.angle_beta   90.00
_cell.angle_gamma   90.00
#
_symmetry.space_group_name_H-M   'P 1'
#
loop_
_entity.id
_entity.type
_entity.pdbx_description
1 polymer ?
#
loop_
_entity_poly.entity_id
_entity_poly.type
_entity_poly.pdbx_seq_one_letter_code
_entity_poly.pdbx_strand_id
1 'polypeptide(L)'
;MASIKELHPADPANKDPSHEDTLMPRQRSDDTSTSERQDAEASSKKQTQTHAVSASAMIHVPSPPPPPPPPDGGYGWVCTACVCLINAHTWGLNSSYGVFLAHYIANETFPGASHLDYAFVGSLSVGCALLVSPITTICVRELGTKPTMFAGVLFGTASLICASFAHKMWHLFLTQGVLFGVGIGFLFIPSVAIVPQWFTTKRSLANGFAVSGAGLGGLLYSFAAAAMIRNLGLGWTFRILGLLAFVVNTVCILLIKDRNKTIGSSQLAFDTMLLKRPEFLLLLGFGWFSMLGYVVLNFSLANYANEIGLGASEAALINALFNLGQGLGRPLVGFFSDRTGRINMSGSMTLLCGLFVLVVWINAKVYGMLVFFAFICGTVAGTFWATIGPVVAEVVGLRNVSSGLSLVWLTIAIPSLFSEPIALQIVQGTGSYLGTQLFTGLMYIAAATCMIAVRGWKMGEMDEIARMLNESPENIDHVKVENNEELTRTGREAGRRRMFTDCCRLGKV
;
A
#
# COMPACT_ATOMS: atom_id res chain seq x y z
N MET A 1 27.55 -49.98 -42.34
CA MET A 1 28.91 -49.80 -41.77
C MET A 1 28.77 -50.01 -40.27
N ALA A 2 29.51 -51.00 -39.74
CA ALA A 2 29.58 -51.58 -38.40
C ALA A 2 29.27 -50.67 -37.16
N SER A 3 28.93 -51.14 -35.95
CA SER A 3 28.48 -52.42 -35.36
C SER A 3 28.34 -52.20 -33.82
N ILE A 4 27.17 -52.55 -33.22
CA ILE A 4 26.88 -53.41 -32.03
C ILE A 4 27.61 -53.09 -30.67
N LYS A 5 27.01 -53.01 -29.45
CA LYS A 5 26.18 -53.95 -28.61
C LYS A 5 25.72 -53.22 -27.31
N GLU A 6 24.44 -53.06 -26.94
CA GLU A 6 23.43 -53.94 -26.26
C GLU A 6 23.54 -54.20 -24.73
N LEU A 7 22.46 -53.76 -24.03
CA LEU A 7 21.58 -54.39 -22.98
C LEU A 7 21.83 -55.88 -22.61
N HIS A 8 21.49 -56.51 -21.47
CA HIS A 8 20.67 -56.36 -20.23
C HIS A 8 20.95 -57.65 -19.35
N PRO A 9 20.10 -58.23 -18.44
CA PRO A 9 19.24 -57.78 -17.32
C PRO A 9 19.32 -58.67 -16.02
N ALA A 10 18.44 -58.36 -15.04
CA ALA A 10 17.61 -59.25 -14.19
C ALA A 10 17.99 -59.60 -12.71
N ASP A 11 17.04 -59.24 -11.84
CA ASP A 11 16.71 -59.72 -10.45
C ASP A 11 15.91 -61.06 -10.53
N PRO A 12 15.35 -61.73 -9.48
CA PRO A 12 15.45 -61.59 -7.99
C PRO A 12 15.50 -62.96 -7.20
N ALA A 13 15.51 -62.90 -5.85
CA ALA A 13 14.68 -63.70 -4.88
C ALA A 13 15.36 -64.34 -3.62
N ASN A 14 14.74 -64.06 -2.45
CA ASN A 14 14.31 -64.95 -1.34
C ASN A 14 15.22 -65.41 -0.14
N LYS A 15 14.69 -65.11 1.07
CA LYS A 15 14.45 -65.95 2.30
C LYS A 15 15.53 -66.24 3.38
N ASP A 16 15.16 -65.80 4.61
CA ASP A 16 15.40 -66.32 5.99
C ASP A 16 15.41 -67.87 6.16
N PRO A 17 15.73 -68.53 7.32
CA PRO A 17 15.73 -68.07 8.76
C PRO A 17 16.78 -68.72 9.74
N SER A 18 16.65 -68.39 11.03
CA SER A 18 16.68 -69.27 12.25
C SER A 18 17.92 -69.46 13.15
N HIS A 19 17.62 -69.30 14.45
CA HIS A 19 18.26 -69.67 15.73
C HIS A 19 18.91 -71.07 15.80
N GLU A 20 19.96 -71.24 16.62
CA GLU A 20 19.93 -71.96 17.92
C GLU A 20 21.31 -72.09 18.58
N ASP A 21 21.26 -72.40 19.88
CA ASP A 21 22.26 -72.32 20.94
C ASP A 21 23.46 -73.28 20.86
N THR A 22 24.50 -72.98 21.67
CA THR A 22 25.00 -73.79 22.81
C THR A 22 26.54 -73.86 22.86
N LEU A 23 27.15 -73.38 23.97
CA LEU A 23 28.21 -74.06 24.76
C LEU A 23 29.04 -73.08 25.64
N MET A 24 28.80 -73.12 26.94
CA MET A 24 29.80 -72.92 28.02
C MET A 24 30.37 -74.31 28.40
N PRO A 25 31.51 -74.52 29.12
CA PRO A 25 32.03 -73.68 30.22
C PRO A 25 33.58 -73.65 30.45
N ARG A 26 33.99 -72.79 31.40
CA ARG A 26 35.10 -72.90 32.40
C ARG A 26 36.02 -71.68 32.45
N GLN A 27 35.84 -70.84 33.47
CA GLN A 27 36.64 -70.76 34.73
C GLN A 27 38.04 -70.17 34.51
N ARG A 28 38.33 -68.99 35.07
CA ARG A 28 38.82 -68.82 36.46
C ARG A 28 39.08 -67.34 36.83
N SER A 29 38.74 -67.03 38.09
CA SER A 29 39.30 -66.01 39.01
C SER A 29 39.30 -64.55 38.56
N ASP A 30 38.38 -63.71 39.06
CA ASP A 30 38.42 -63.03 40.38
C ASP A 30 39.69 -62.22 40.60
N ASP A 31 39.59 -60.90 40.38
CA ASP A 31 40.08 -59.85 41.30
C ASP A 31 39.97 -58.46 40.63
N THR A 32 38.80 -57.79 40.68
CA THR A 32 38.70 -56.30 40.60
C THR A 32 37.30 -55.70 40.87
N SER A 33 36.52 -56.21 41.84
CA SER A 33 35.17 -55.65 42.13
C SER A 33 35.15 -54.35 42.99
N THR A 34 36.27 -53.64 43.10
CA THR A 34 36.35 -52.36 43.85
C THR A 34 36.79 -51.14 43.02
N SER A 35 37.12 -51.30 41.73
CA SER A 35 37.45 -50.17 40.85
C SER A 35 36.24 -49.67 40.02
N GLU A 36 35.33 -50.56 39.62
CA GLU A 36 34.26 -50.21 38.67
C GLU A 36 33.13 -49.35 39.27
N ARG A 37 32.98 -49.29 40.60
CA ARG A 37 31.99 -48.41 41.24
C ARG A 37 32.44 -46.95 41.36
N GLN A 38 33.73 -46.65 41.31
CA GLN A 38 34.22 -45.26 41.29
C GLN A 38 34.27 -44.69 39.86
N ASP A 39 34.49 -45.52 38.86
CA ASP A 39 34.49 -45.09 37.45
C ASP A 39 33.08 -44.87 36.89
N ALA A 40 32.06 -45.57 37.40
CA ALA A 40 30.66 -45.36 37.02
C ALA A 40 30.08 -44.02 37.53
N GLU A 41 30.44 -43.57 38.74
CA GLU A 41 30.02 -42.26 39.27
C GLU A 41 30.82 -41.09 38.66
N ALA A 42 32.08 -41.30 38.30
CA ALA A 42 32.89 -40.31 37.59
C ALA A 42 32.46 -40.13 36.12
N SER A 43 32.05 -41.22 35.45
CA SER A 43 31.51 -41.18 34.08
C SER A 43 30.12 -40.52 34.02
N SER A 44 29.25 -40.80 35.00
CA SER A 44 27.92 -40.17 35.10
C SER A 44 28.02 -38.65 35.38
N LYS A 45 28.92 -38.22 36.27
CA LYS A 45 29.16 -36.77 36.52
C LYS A 45 29.84 -36.06 35.35
N LYS A 46 30.74 -36.72 34.58
CA LYS A 46 31.30 -36.14 33.35
C LYS A 46 30.28 -36.06 32.22
N GLN A 47 29.37 -37.02 32.06
CA GLN A 47 28.31 -36.93 31.06
C GLN A 47 27.23 -35.90 31.41
N THR A 48 26.88 -35.72 32.70
CA THR A 48 25.95 -34.66 33.10
C THR A 48 26.56 -33.25 33.02
N GLN A 49 27.88 -33.08 33.27
CA GLN A 49 28.55 -31.78 33.08
C GLN A 49 28.90 -31.45 31.62
N THR A 50 29.13 -32.46 30.75
CA THR A 50 29.38 -32.20 29.33
C THR A 50 28.09 -31.86 28.55
N HIS A 51 26.94 -32.35 29.02
CA HIS A 51 25.63 -31.96 28.46
C HIS A 51 25.03 -30.68 29.07
N ALA A 52 25.52 -30.19 30.21
CA ALA A 52 25.06 -28.93 30.82
C ALA A 52 25.84 -27.68 30.39
N VAL A 53 26.98 -27.82 29.71
CA VAL A 53 27.79 -26.68 29.20
C VAL A 53 27.67 -26.50 27.68
N SER A 54 26.94 -27.38 26.98
CA SER A 54 26.70 -27.27 25.52
C SER A 54 25.24 -26.91 25.17
N ALA A 55 24.57 -26.14 26.03
CA ALA A 55 23.23 -25.59 25.79
C ALA A 55 23.16 -24.06 25.91
N SER A 56 24.31 -23.37 25.91
CA SER A 56 24.36 -21.90 25.98
C SER A 56 25.39 -21.27 25.05
N ALA A 57 25.59 -21.87 23.88
CA ALA A 57 26.16 -21.20 22.73
C ALA A 57 25.14 -21.22 21.60
N MET A 58 24.00 -20.55 21.80
CA MET A 58 23.40 -19.88 20.65
C MET A 58 24.52 -19.02 20.10
N ILE A 59 25.03 -19.36 18.93
CA ILE A 59 25.83 -18.45 18.13
C ILE A 59 24.95 -17.21 18.02
N HIS A 60 25.22 -16.21 18.86
CA HIS A 60 24.69 -14.89 18.70
C HIS A 60 25.38 -14.40 17.44
N VAL A 61 24.83 -14.79 16.28
CA VAL A 61 25.13 -14.16 15.01
C VAL A 61 24.86 -12.69 15.31
N PRO A 62 25.89 -11.83 15.33
CA PRO A 62 25.67 -10.43 15.64
C PRO A 62 24.59 -9.97 14.68
N SER A 63 23.48 -9.49 15.22
CA SER A 63 22.43 -8.88 14.41
C SER A 63 23.12 -7.88 13.48
N PRO A 64 22.88 -7.95 12.16
CA PRO A 64 23.56 -7.08 11.21
C PRO A 64 23.46 -5.63 11.71
N PRO A 65 24.55 -4.84 11.58
CA PRO A 65 24.57 -3.48 12.10
C PRO A 65 23.34 -2.72 11.58
N PRO A 66 22.69 -1.93 12.45
CA PRO A 66 21.48 -1.24 12.08
C PRO A 66 21.72 -0.40 10.82
N PRO A 67 20.76 -0.39 9.88
CA PRO A 67 20.92 0.32 8.64
C PRO A 67 21.20 1.80 8.91
N PRO A 68 22.07 2.46 8.11
CA PRO A 68 22.36 3.87 8.32
C PRO A 68 21.06 4.68 8.22
N PRO A 69 20.87 5.70 9.08
CA PRO A 69 19.66 6.48 9.11
C PRO A 69 19.38 7.11 7.73
N PRO A 70 18.10 7.39 7.40
CA PRO A 70 17.80 8.08 6.17
C PRO A 70 18.53 9.42 6.03
N PRO A 71 19.04 9.75 4.83
CA PRO A 71 19.83 10.97 4.61
C PRO A 71 19.01 12.26 4.74
N ASP A 72 17.68 12.16 4.81
CA ASP A 72 16.73 13.25 5.05
C ASP A 72 16.85 14.43 4.07
N GLY A 73 17.19 14.11 2.81
CA GLY A 73 17.39 15.09 1.75
C GLY A 73 18.20 14.58 0.56
N GLY A 74 18.86 15.50 -0.14
CA GLY A 74 19.73 15.21 -1.27
C GLY A 74 18.99 14.51 -2.41
N TYR A 75 19.51 13.35 -2.83
CA TYR A 75 18.93 12.55 -3.92
C TYR A 75 17.50 12.07 -3.63
N GLY A 76 17.05 12.08 -2.37
CA GLY A 76 15.66 11.80 -2.01
C GLY A 76 14.66 12.72 -2.69
N TRP A 77 15.02 13.98 -2.97
CA TRP A 77 14.17 14.92 -3.70
C TRP A 77 14.08 14.60 -5.20
N VAL A 78 15.15 14.07 -5.79
CA VAL A 78 15.13 13.56 -7.17
C VAL A 78 14.17 12.37 -7.25
N CYS A 79 14.29 11.41 -6.32
CA CYS A 79 13.34 10.30 -6.23
C CYS A 79 11.90 10.81 -6.04
N THR A 80 11.68 11.81 -5.18
CA THR A 80 10.37 12.40 -4.94
C THR A 80 9.77 13.01 -6.20
N ALA A 81 10.56 13.76 -6.97
CA ALA A 81 10.14 14.34 -8.25
C ALA A 81 9.81 13.26 -9.30
N CYS A 82 10.63 12.21 -9.38
CA CYS A 82 10.34 11.07 -10.26
C CYS A 82 9.05 10.35 -9.87
N VAL A 83 8.80 10.11 -8.59
CA VAL A 83 7.55 9.48 -8.11
C VAL A 83 6.36 10.40 -8.36
N CYS A 84 6.53 11.73 -8.24
CA CYS A 84 5.52 12.71 -8.63
C CYS A 84 5.13 12.60 -10.12
N LEU A 85 6.12 12.56 -11.01
CA LEU A 85 5.89 12.41 -12.44
C LEU A 85 5.26 11.05 -12.78
N ILE A 86 5.69 9.96 -12.13
CA ILE A 86 5.07 8.65 -12.29
C ILE A 86 3.60 8.68 -11.87
N ASN A 87 3.27 9.29 -10.72
CA ASN A 87 1.88 9.46 -10.28
C ASN A 87 1.05 10.31 -11.25
N ALA A 88 1.64 11.36 -11.85
CA ALA A 88 0.97 12.16 -12.87
C ALA A 88 0.63 11.33 -14.13
N HIS A 89 1.58 10.52 -14.61
CA HIS A 89 1.43 9.70 -15.83
C HIS A 89 0.72 8.36 -15.59
N THR A 90 0.26 8.09 -14.36
CA THR A 90 -0.51 6.90 -14.00
C THR A 90 -1.89 7.33 -13.48
N TRP A 91 -1.98 7.69 -12.20
CA TRP A 91 -3.21 8.12 -11.54
C TRP A 91 -3.78 9.41 -12.13
N GLY A 92 -2.94 10.34 -12.56
CA GLY A 92 -3.42 11.55 -13.25
C GLY A 92 -4.07 11.24 -14.59
N LEU A 93 -3.42 10.39 -15.40
CA LEU A 93 -4.00 9.91 -16.67
C LEU A 93 -5.29 9.12 -16.42
N ASN A 94 -5.32 8.26 -15.41
CA ASN A 94 -6.54 7.56 -14.98
C ASN A 94 -7.68 8.52 -14.60
N SER A 95 -7.37 9.60 -13.88
CA SER A 95 -8.35 10.61 -13.47
C SER A 95 -8.95 11.37 -14.66
N SER A 96 -8.23 11.46 -15.79
CA SER A 96 -8.76 12.03 -17.04
C SER A 96 -9.79 11.14 -17.75
N TYR A 97 -10.09 9.94 -17.23
CA TYR A 97 -11.10 9.03 -17.78
C TYR A 97 -12.47 9.68 -17.99
N GLY A 98 -12.85 10.62 -17.13
CA GLY A 98 -14.10 11.38 -17.28
C GLY A 98 -14.23 12.10 -18.63
N VAL A 99 -13.12 12.53 -19.25
CA VAL A 99 -13.13 13.17 -20.57
C VAL A 99 -13.38 12.15 -21.68
N PHE A 100 -12.75 10.97 -21.60
CA PHE A 100 -13.01 9.88 -22.56
C PHE A 100 -14.44 9.37 -22.42
N LEU A 101 -14.93 9.21 -21.19
CA LEU A 101 -16.31 8.84 -20.89
C LEU A 101 -17.32 9.80 -21.53
N ALA A 102 -17.13 11.11 -21.33
CA ALA A 102 -18.01 12.12 -21.93
C ALA A 102 -18.01 12.03 -23.46
N HIS A 103 -16.84 11.79 -24.08
CA HIS A 103 -16.74 11.59 -25.52
C HIS A 103 -17.45 10.30 -25.99
N TYR A 104 -17.33 9.20 -25.26
CA TYR A 104 -17.97 7.92 -25.59
C TYR A 104 -19.50 8.02 -25.59
N ILE A 105 -20.05 8.69 -24.57
CA ILE A 105 -21.49 8.91 -24.44
C ILE A 105 -21.98 9.86 -25.53
N ALA A 106 -21.30 11.01 -25.70
CA ALA A 106 -21.76 12.04 -26.64
C ALA A 106 -21.75 11.61 -28.12
N ASN A 107 -20.90 10.64 -28.49
CA ASN A 107 -20.75 10.17 -29.87
C ASN A 107 -21.22 8.72 -30.07
N GLU A 108 -21.90 8.13 -29.09
CA GLU A 108 -22.35 6.73 -29.10
C GLU A 108 -21.25 5.76 -29.61
N THR A 109 -20.01 5.98 -29.16
CA THR A 109 -18.82 5.33 -29.75
C THR A 109 -18.88 3.80 -29.66
N PHE A 110 -19.59 3.27 -28.65
CA PHE A 110 -19.86 1.84 -28.51
C PHE A 110 -21.37 1.62 -28.40
N PRO A 111 -22.04 1.28 -29.52
CA PRO A 111 -23.49 1.08 -29.53
C PRO A 111 -23.94 0.03 -28.51
N GLY A 112 -24.97 0.36 -27.72
CA GLY A 112 -25.57 -0.53 -26.73
C GLY A 112 -24.86 -0.59 -25.37
N ALA A 113 -23.78 0.17 -25.16
CA ALA A 113 -23.15 0.29 -23.85
C ALA A 113 -23.93 1.23 -22.93
N SER A 114 -24.14 0.82 -21.68
CA SER A 114 -24.78 1.64 -20.65
C SER A 114 -23.79 2.58 -19.97
N HIS A 115 -24.30 3.62 -19.29
CA HIS A 115 -23.49 4.50 -18.44
C HIS A 115 -22.74 3.71 -17.34
N LEU A 116 -23.35 2.64 -16.83
CA LEU A 116 -22.74 1.75 -15.84
C LEU A 116 -21.56 0.97 -16.41
N ASP A 117 -21.66 0.49 -17.65
CA ASP A 117 -20.57 -0.25 -18.29
C ASP A 117 -19.30 0.59 -18.36
N TYR A 118 -19.42 1.87 -18.75
CA TYR A 118 -18.27 2.77 -18.80
C TYR A 118 -17.74 3.13 -17.40
N ALA A 119 -18.61 3.41 -16.43
CA ALA A 119 -18.20 3.65 -15.05
C ALA A 119 -17.43 2.46 -14.46
N PHE A 120 -17.80 1.24 -14.83
CA PHE A 120 -17.13 0.02 -14.39
C PHE A 120 -15.72 -0.12 -14.97
N VAL A 121 -15.43 0.37 -16.18
CA VAL A 121 -14.07 0.37 -16.75
C VAL A 121 -13.11 1.17 -15.86
N GLY A 122 -13.52 2.38 -15.44
CA GLY A 122 -12.72 3.22 -14.55
C GLY A 122 -12.48 2.55 -13.19
N SER A 123 -13.53 2.02 -12.57
CA SER A 123 -13.44 1.34 -11.27
C SER A 123 -12.59 0.06 -11.34
N LEU A 124 -12.72 -0.71 -12.42
CA LEU A 124 -11.93 -1.92 -12.68
C LEU A 124 -10.44 -1.61 -12.75
N SER A 125 -10.06 -0.48 -13.37
CA SER A 125 -8.66 -0.06 -13.45
C SER A 125 -8.03 0.21 -12.08
N VAL A 126 -8.76 0.89 -11.20
CA VAL A 126 -8.32 1.16 -9.82
C VAL A 126 -8.24 -0.14 -9.02
N GLY A 127 -9.25 -1.01 -9.14
CA GLY A 127 -9.28 -2.31 -8.48
C GLY A 127 -8.09 -3.18 -8.90
N CYS A 128 -7.83 -3.33 -10.20
CA CYS A 128 -6.71 -4.10 -10.71
C CYS A 128 -5.35 -3.53 -10.27
N ALA A 129 -5.21 -2.20 -10.23
CA ALA A 129 -3.97 -1.54 -9.76
C ALA A 129 -3.63 -1.87 -8.30
N LEU A 130 -4.62 -2.11 -7.46
CA LEU A 130 -4.44 -2.43 -6.05
C LEU A 130 -4.36 -3.94 -5.80
N LEU A 131 -5.15 -4.75 -6.51
CA LEU A 131 -5.15 -6.22 -6.39
C LEU A 131 -3.84 -6.87 -6.87
N VAL A 132 -3.12 -6.23 -7.79
CA VAL A 132 -1.82 -6.74 -8.26
C VAL A 132 -0.70 -6.56 -7.24
N SER A 133 -0.97 -5.92 -6.10
CA SER A 133 0.04 -5.62 -5.07
C SER A 133 0.87 -6.77 -4.56
N PRO A 134 0.34 -7.98 -4.33
CA PRO A 134 1.16 -9.11 -3.89
C PRO A 134 2.13 -9.54 -4.97
N ILE A 135 1.66 -9.61 -6.22
CA ILE A 135 2.45 -10.01 -7.38
C ILE A 135 3.57 -9.01 -7.59
N THR A 136 3.26 -7.71 -7.60
CA THR A 136 4.26 -6.66 -7.75
C THR A 136 5.28 -6.70 -6.61
N THR A 137 4.85 -6.92 -5.36
CA THR A 137 5.75 -7.03 -4.21
C THR A 137 6.71 -8.21 -4.33
N ILE A 138 6.23 -9.37 -4.79
CA ILE A 138 7.08 -10.54 -5.08
C ILE A 138 8.07 -10.23 -6.21
N CYS A 139 7.61 -9.59 -7.29
CA CYS A 139 8.50 -9.20 -8.39
C CYS A 139 9.60 -8.24 -7.92
N VAL A 140 9.30 -7.27 -7.06
CA VAL A 140 10.33 -6.37 -6.49
C VAL A 140 11.35 -7.15 -5.66
N ARG A 141 10.89 -8.13 -4.89
CA ARG A 141 11.77 -8.98 -4.06
C ARG A 141 12.73 -9.83 -4.89
N GLU A 142 12.22 -10.49 -5.93
CA GLU A 142 12.98 -11.46 -6.72
C GLU A 142 13.76 -10.82 -7.88
N LEU A 143 13.17 -9.83 -8.57
CA LEU A 143 13.72 -9.20 -9.78
C LEU A 143 14.31 -7.81 -9.50
N GLY A 144 13.98 -7.20 -8.36
CA GLY A 144 14.34 -5.84 -8.03
C GLY A 144 13.33 -4.78 -8.48
N THR A 145 13.51 -3.56 -7.98
CA THR A 145 12.59 -2.44 -8.17
C THR A 145 12.46 -2.02 -9.64
N LYS A 146 13.59 -1.80 -10.34
CA LYS A 146 13.56 -1.24 -11.70
C LYS A 146 12.97 -2.19 -12.75
N PRO A 147 13.34 -3.49 -12.83
CA PRO A 147 12.74 -4.40 -13.81
C PRO A 147 11.23 -4.52 -13.64
N THR A 148 10.76 -4.57 -12.38
CA THR A 148 9.34 -4.58 -12.06
C THR A 148 8.63 -3.33 -12.58
N MET A 149 9.20 -2.15 -12.34
CA MET A 149 8.62 -0.89 -12.85
C MET A 149 8.63 -0.80 -14.38
N PHE A 150 9.67 -1.32 -15.06
CA PHE A 150 9.70 -1.37 -16.52
C PHE A 150 8.60 -2.25 -17.10
N ALA A 151 8.28 -3.39 -16.47
CA ALA A 151 7.12 -4.18 -16.86
C ALA A 151 5.82 -3.36 -16.75
N GLY A 152 5.67 -2.56 -15.69
CA GLY A 152 4.55 -1.63 -15.54
C GLY A 152 4.46 -0.57 -16.66
N VAL A 153 5.59 0.00 -17.09
CA VAL A 153 5.64 0.90 -18.25
C VAL A 153 5.14 0.21 -19.51
N LEU A 154 5.57 -1.02 -19.76
CA LEU A 154 5.16 -1.79 -20.94
C LEU A 154 3.65 -2.05 -20.92
N PHE A 155 3.10 -2.52 -19.79
CA PHE A 155 1.66 -2.76 -19.66
C PHE A 155 0.85 -1.47 -19.80
N GLY A 156 1.24 -0.40 -19.11
CA GLY A 156 0.56 0.89 -19.18
C GLY A 156 0.58 1.48 -20.60
N THR A 157 1.72 1.42 -21.29
CA THR A 157 1.84 1.92 -22.66
C THR A 157 1.02 1.06 -23.63
N ALA A 158 1.19 -0.26 -23.57
CA ALA A 158 0.44 -1.20 -24.40
C ALA A 158 -1.06 -1.02 -24.23
N SER A 159 -1.55 -0.79 -23.00
CA SER A 159 -2.97 -0.56 -22.74
C SER A 159 -3.54 0.62 -23.53
N LEU A 160 -2.86 1.77 -23.55
CA LEU A 160 -3.31 2.97 -24.24
C LEU A 160 -3.18 2.81 -25.76
N ILE A 161 -2.08 2.21 -26.24
CA ILE A 161 -1.93 1.92 -27.68
C ILE A 161 -3.02 0.97 -28.16
N CYS A 162 -3.29 -0.13 -27.44
CA CYS A 162 -4.35 -1.07 -27.77
C CYS A 162 -5.75 -0.44 -27.67
N ALA A 163 -5.99 0.44 -26.69
CA ALA A 163 -7.24 1.18 -26.58
C ALA A 163 -7.50 2.08 -27.80
N SER A 164 -6.46 2.54 -28.50
CA SER A 164 -6.61 3.32 -29.74
C SER A 164 -7.24 2.54 -30.90
N PHE A 165 -7.32 1.20 -30.80
CA PHE A 165 -7.94 0.29 -31.77
C PHE A 165 -9.23 -0.36 -31.20
N ALA A 166 -9.82 0.22 -30.16
CA ALA A 166 -11.04 -0.32 -29.55
C ALA A 166 -12.28 -0.03 -30.41
N HIS A 167 -13.02 -1.08 -30.79
CA HIS A 167 -14.29 -0.99 -31.53
C HIS A 167 -15.48 -1.61 -30.79
N LYS A 168 -15.21 -2.35 -29.71
CA LYS A 168 -16.22 -3.02 -28.89
C LYS A 168 -15.99 -2.69 -27.42
N MET A 169 -17.06 -2.67 -26.64
CA MET A 169 -17.00 -2.30 -25.22
C MET A 169 -16.03 -3.20 -24.41
N TRP A 170 -15.99 -4.50 -24.69
CA TRP A 170 -15.07 -5.42 -24.03
C TRP A 170 -13.58 -5.12 -24.31
N HIS A 171 -13.25 -4.43 -25.41
CA HIS A 171 -11.88 -3.97 -25.64
C HIS A 171 -11.47 -2.96 -24.56
N LEU A 172 -12.38 -2.08 -24.12
CA LEU A 172 -12.09 -1.10 -23.07
C LEU A 172 -11.91 -1.75 -21.70
N PHE A 173 -12.72 -2.77 -21.36
CA PHE A 173 -12.53 -3.53 -20.12
C PHE A 173 -11.14 -4.17 -20.03
N LEU A 174 -10.66 -4.77 -21.12
CA LEU A 174 -9.33 -5.41 -21.13
C LEU A 174 -8.19 -4.40 -21.17
N THR A 175 -8.33 -3.34 -21.98
CA THR A 175 -7.26 -2.36 -22.18
C THR A 175 -7.20 -1.35 -21.03
N GLN A 176 -8.22 -0.48 -20.91
CA GLN A 176 -8.24 0.60 -19.93
C GLN A 176 -8.61 0.14 -18.52
N GLY A 177 -9.37 -0.94 -18.39
CA GLY A 177 -9.64 -1.57 -17.10
C GLY A 177 -8.44 -2.38 -16.62
N VAL A 178 -8.33 -3.62 -17.10
CA VAL A 178 -7.37 -4.61 -16.59
C VAL A 178 -5.92 -4.23 -16.88
N LEU A 179 -5.55 -4.08 -18.15
CA LEU A 179 -4.14 -3.94 -18.54
C LEU A 179 -3.54 -2.62 -18.05
N PHE A 180 -4.29 -1.52 -18.15
CA PHE A 180 -3.87 -0.23 -17.62
C PHE A 180 -3.77 -0.26 -16.10
N GLY A 181 -4.76 -0.85 -15.40
CA GLY A 181 -4.73 -1.04 -13.96
C GLY A 181 -3.50 -1.83 -13.48
N VAL A 182 -3.21 -2.97 -14.12
CA VAL A 182 -2.00 -3.75 -13.85
C VAL A 182 -0.73 -2.92 -14.09
N GLY A 183 -0.68 -2.13 -15.17
CA GLY A 183 0.42 -1.21 -15.44
C GLY A 183 0.61 -0.16 -14.34
N ILE A 184 -0.48 0.45 -13.86
CA ILE A 184 -0.45 1.37 -12.72
C ILE A 184 0.10 0.67 -11.48
N GLY A 185 -0.39 -0.53 -11.15
CA GLY A 185 0.07 -1.26 -9.96
C GLY A 185 1.57 -1.58 -9.97
N PHE A 186 2.09 -2.04 -11.10
CA PHE A 186 3.53 -2.33 -11.28
C PHE A 186 4.42 -1.08 -11.20
N LEU A 187 3.87 0.12 -11.45
CA LEU A 187 4.58 1.39 -11.28
C LEU A 187 4.43 1.98 -9.89
N PHE A 188 3.20 2.07 -9.40
CA PHE A 188 2.82 2.76 -8.19
C PHE A 188 3.39 2.07 -6.94
N ILE A 189 3.20 0.77 -6.83
CA ILE A 189 3.51 -0.01 -5.62
C ILE A 189 4.99 -0.01 -5.26
N PRO A 190 5.94 -0.24 -6.19
CA PRO A 190 7.35 -0.05 -5.89
C PRO A 190 7.68 1.42 -5.60
N SER A 191 7.09 2.37 -6.35
CA SER A 191 7.43 3.80 -6.25
C SER A 191 7.07 4.41 -4.88
N VAL A 192 5.91 4.05 -4.32
CA VAL A 192 5.41 4.62 -3.06
C VAL A 192 6.26 4.21 -1.86
N ALA A 193 6.86 3.01 -1.91
CA ALA A 193 7.73 2.53 -0.85
C ALA A 193 9.10 3.24 -0.82
N ILE A 194 9.51 3.91 -1.91
CA ILE A 194 10.85 4.52 -2.03
C ILE A 194 10.94 5.81 -1.23
N VAL A 195 9.95 6.70 -1.32
CA VAL A 195 10.02 8.03 -0.70
C VAL A 195 10.25 7.96 0.83
N PRO A 196 9.53 7.12 1.60
CA PRO A 196 9.75 6.98 3.04
C PRO A 196 11.17 6.54 3.44
N GLN A 197 11.91 5.88 2.54
CA GLN A 197 13.26 5.38 2.78
C GLN A 197 14.33 6.47 2.75
N TRP A 198 14.02 7.64 2.19
CA TRP A 198 14.96 8.75 2.05
C TRP A 198 14.82 9.80 3.15
N PHE A 199 13.67 9.85 3.82
CA PHE A 199 13.32 10.93 4.75
C PHE A 199 12.96 10.41 6.15
N THR A 200 13.42 11.13 7.16
CA THR A 200 13.03 10.95 8.57
C THR A 200 12.09 12.07 8.97
N THR A 201 12.56 13.33 8.97
CA THR A 201 11.80 14.48 9.46
C THR A 201 10.84 15.04 8.41
N LYS A 202 11.20 14.96 7.12
CA LYS A 202 10.41 15.51 6.00
C LYS A 202 9.60 14.44 5.24
N ARG A 203 9.30 13.32 5.91
CA ARG A 203 8.73 12.13 5.26
C ARG A 203 7.34 12.39 4.70
N SER A 204 6.47 13.09 5.42
CA SER A 204 5.11 13.38 4.98
C SER A 204 5.11 14.46 3.89
N LEU A 205 5.97 15.48 4.02
CA LEU A 205 6.14 16.49 2.99
C LEU A 205 6.57 15.88 1.66
N ALA A 206 7.61 15.04 1.68
CA ALA A 206 8.11 14.37 0.49
C ALA A 206 7.05 13.45 -0.13
N ASN A 207 6.34 12.66 0.68
CA ASN A 207 5.24 11.82 0.19
C ASN A 207 4.07 12.66 -0.36
N GLY A 208 3.73 13.77 0.28
CA GLY A 208 2.73 14.73 -0.19
C GLY A 208 3.07 15.29 -1.57
N PHE A 209 4.32 15.71 -1.80
CA PHE A 209 4.80 16.10 -3.13
C PHE A 209 4.76 14.94 -4.12
N ALA A 210 5.25 13.76 -3.74
CA ALA A 210 5.25 12.58 -4.60
C ALA A 210 3.84 12.20 -5.07
N VAL A 211 2.83 12.35 -4.22
CA VAL A 211 1.46 11.94 -4.52
C VAL A 211 0.63 13.09 -5.10
N SER A 212 1.08 14.36 -4.98
CA SER A 212 0.44 15.54 -5.61
C SER A 212 0.37 15.43 -7.14
N GLY A 213 1.32 14.72 -7.75
CA GLY A 213 1.37 14.51 -9.19
C GLY A 213 0.11 13.89 -9.77
N ALA A 214 -0.59 13.04 -9.02
CA ALA A 214 -1.86 12.46 -9.49
C ALA A 214 -2.94 13.53 -9.73
N GLY A 215 -3.10 14.50 -8.81
CA GLY A 215 -4.10 15.56 -8.94
C GLY A 215 -3.72 16.58 -10.02
N LEU A 216 -2.46 17.03 -10.04
CA LEU A 216 -1.95 17.95 -11.06
C LEU A 216 -1.96 17.32 -12.47
N GLY A 217 -1.59 16.04 -12.56
CA GLY A 217 -1.68 15.25 -13.79
C GLY A 217 -3.12 15.08 -14.25
N GLY A 218 -4.06 14.80 -13.35
CA GLY A 218 -5.48 14.71 -13.68
C GLY A 218 -6.01 15.97 -14.33
N LEU A 219 -5.69 17.13 -13.76
CA LEU A 219 -6.05 18.43 -14.33
C LEU A 219 -5.44 18.64 -15.71
N LEU A 220 -4.12 18.47 -15.84
CA LEU A 220 -3.38 18.68 -17.09
C LEU A 220 -3.90 17.76 -18.20
N TYR A 221 -4.03 16.46 -17.91
CA TYR A 221 -4.50 15.47 -18.86
C TYR A 221 -5.97 15.64 -19.23
N SER A 222 -6.82 16.13 -18.32
CA SER A 222 -8.22 16.39 -18.67
C SER A 222 -8.32 17.47 -19.76
N PHE A 223 -7.60 18.59 -19.61
CA PHE A 223 -7.59 19.63 -20.64
C PHE A 223 -6.87 19.18 -21.92
N ALA A 224 -5.72 18.52 -21.78
CA ALA A 224 -4.94 18.07 -22.92
C ALA A 224 -5.69 17.00 -23.73
N ALA A 225 -6.33 16.03 -23.08
CA ALA A 225 -7.14 15.00 -23.74
C ALA A 225 -8.34 15.62 -24.44
N ALA A 226 -9.08 16.53 -23.81
CA ALA A 226 -10.22 17.20 -24.44
C ALA A 226 -9.79 17.96 -25.72
N ALA A 227 -8.68 18.69 -25.65
CA ALA A 227 -8.14 19.40 -26.80
C ALA A 227 -7.63 18.45 -27.90
N MET A 228 -6.95 17.36 -27.55
CA MET A 228 -6.46 16.36 -28.50
C MET A 228 -7.62 15.61 -29.18
N ILE A 229 -8.65 15.21 -28.43
CA ILE A 229 -9.82 14.54 -29.00
C ILE A 229 -10.50 15.41 -30.05
N ARG A 230 -10.67 16.72 -29.76
CA ARG A 230 -11.32 17.66 -30.69
C ARG A 230 -10.53 17.88 -31.98
N ASN A 231 -9.19 17.93 -31.91
CA ASN A 231 -8.35 18.30 -33.05
C ASN A 231 -7.73 17.11 -33.80
N LEU A 232 -7.47 16.01 -33.12
CA LEU A 232 -6.72 14.85 -33.62
C LEU A 232 -7.53 13.55 -33.60
N GLY A 233 -8.67 13.55 -32.91
CA GLY A 233 -9.50 12.38 -32.71
C GLY A 233 -9.03 11.48 -31.56
N LEU A 234 -9.91 10.56 -31.18
CA LEU A 234 -9.74 9.67 -30.03
C LEU A 234 -8.53 8.73 -30.15
N GLY A 235 -8.36 8.09 -31.31
CA GLY A 235 -7.28 7.12 -31.53
C GLY A 235 -5.88 7.73 -31.39
N TRP A 236 -5.65 8.89 -32.00
CA TRP A 236 -4.37 9.60 -31.86
C TRP A 236 -4.13 10.12 -30.45
N THR A 237 -5.18 10.54 -29.76
CA THR A 237 -5.09 10.96 -28.35
C THR A 237 -4.50 9.84 -27.50
N PHE A 238 -5.03 8.61 -27.60
CA PHE A 238 -4.48 7.48 -26.84
C PHE A 238 -3.04 7.15 -27.19
N ARG A 239 -2.66 7.24 -28.46
CA ARG A 239 -1.28 6.98 -28.91
C ARG A 239 -0.29 7.98 -28.34
N ILE A 240 -0.63 9.27 -28.39
CA ILE A 240 0.20 10.35 -27.84
C ILE A 240 0.35 10.18 -26.32
N LEU A 241 -0.76 9.93 -25.61
CA LEU A 241 -0.73 9.72 -24.16
C LEU A 241 0.10 8.50 -23.76
N GLY A 242 -0.04 7.38 -24.48
CA GLY A 242 0.75 6.18 -24.26
C GLY A 242 2.25 6.42 -24.47
N LEU A 243 2.64 7.05 -25.57
CA LEU A 243 4.04 7.36 -25.87
C LEU A 243 4.63 8.36 -24.87
N LEU A 244 3.86 9.37 -24.45
CA LEU A 244 4.31 10.34 -23.45
C LEU A 244 4.55 9.66 -22.10
N ALA A 245 3.60 8.83 -21.65
CA ALA A 245 3.74 8.04 -20.42
C ALA A 245 4.93 7.08 -20.50
N PHE A 246 5.16 6.44 -21.65
CA PHE A 246 6.32 5.59 -21.89
C PHE A 246 7.63 6.32 -21.65
N VAL A 247 7.83 7.46 -22.32
CA VAL A 247 9.08 8.24 -22.25
C VAL A 247 9.31 8.75 -20.83
N VAL A 248 8.33 9.42 -20.24
CA VAL A 248 8.50 10.06 -18.92
C VAL A 248 8.70 9.03 -17.82
N ASN A 249 7.89 7.96 -17.78
CA ASN A 249 8.04 6.92 -16.76
C ASN A 249 9.37 6.17 -16.91
N THR A 250 9.80 5.86 -18.13
CA THR A 250 11.11 5.23 -18.40
C THR A 250 12.25 6.08 -17.84
N VAL A 251 12.27 7.38 -18.14
CA VAL A 251 13.29 8.31 -17.61
C VAL A 251 13.25 8.37 -16.08
N CYS A 252 12.05 8.46 -15.49
CA CYS A 252 11.90 8.47 -14.03
C CYS A 252 12.43 7.19 -13.36
N ILE A 253 12.17 6.02 -13.95
CA ILE A 253 12.67 4.73 -13.43
C ILE A 253 14.20 4.64 -13.52
N LEU A 254 14.79 5.17 -14.59
CA LEU A 254 16.25 5.22 -14.74
C LEU A 254 16.87 6.07 -13.63
N LEU A 255 16.26 7.20 -13.27
CA LEU A 255 16.73 8.14 -12.24
C LEU A 255 16.46 7.66 -10.81
N ILE A 256 15.37 6.94 -10.56
CA ILE A 256 15.01 6.46 -9.21
C ILE A 256 16.10 5.55 -8.62
N LYS A 257 16.33 5.70 -7.32
CA LYS A 257 17.17 4.83 -6.50
C LYS A 257 16.39 4.38 -5.26
N ASP A 258 16.18 3.08 -5.13
CA ASP A 258 15.67 2.48 -3.89
C ASP A 258 16.82 2.22 -2.89
N ARG A 259 16.46 2.07 -1.62
CA ARG A 259 17.37 1.71 -0.53
C ARG A 259 16.96 0.38 0.12
N ASN A 260 16.26 -0.49 -0.63
CA ASN A 260 15.69 -1.74 -0.11
C ASN A 260 16.77 -2.64 0.51
N LYS A 261 17.92 -2.79 -0.18
CA LYS A 261 19.07 -3.56 0.31
C LYS A 261 19.71 -2.95 1.55
N THR A 262 19.82 -1.62 1.60
CA THR A 262 20.42 -0.91 2.73
C THR A 262 19.57 -1.04 3.99
N ILE A 263 18.24 -1.05 3.86
CA ILE A 263 17.30 -1.12 4.99
C ILE A 263 17.01 -2.57 5.41
N GLY A 264 17.25 -3.55 4.53
CA GLY A 264 16.87 -4.94 4.76
C GLY A 264 15.36 -5.18 4.67
N SER A 265 14.70 -4.49 3.72
CA SER A 265 13.24 -4.54 3.53
C SER A 265 12.75 -5.98 3.35
N SER A 266 11.70 -6.38 4.08
CA SER A 266 11.20 -7.76 4.08
C SER A 266 10.45 -8.14 2.79
N GLN A 267 9.82 -7.16 2.13
CA GLN A 267 9.11 -7.30 0.84
C GLN A 267 8.24 -8.57 0.76
N LEU A 268 7.52 -8.86 1.84
CA LEU A 268 6.59 -9.99 1.92
C LEU A 268 5.25 -9.54 1.36
N ALA A 269 4.78 -10.21 0.31
CA ALA A 269 3.47 -9.93 -0.28
C ALA A 269 2.32 -10.10 0.72
N PHE A 270 2.41 -11.11 1.57
CA PHE A 270 1.44 -11.44 2.62
C PHE A 270 2.14 -11.69 3.94
N ASP A 271 2.35 -10.63 4.73
CA ASP A 271 2.85 -10.77 6.09
C ASP A 271 1.69 -10.96 7.08
N THR A 272 1.28 -12.21 7.27
CA THR A 272 0.14 -12.56 8.14
C THR A 272 0.38 -12.23 9.61
N MET A 273 1.64 -12.01 10.03
CA MET A 273 1.94 -11.59 11.40
C MET A 273 1.51 -10.15 11.65
N LEU A 274 1.54 -9.29 10.63
CA LEU A 274 1.01 -7.92 10.74
C LEU A 274 -0.51 -7.91 10.96
N LEU A 275 -1.26 -8.86 10.38
CA LEU A 275 -2.71 -8.97 10.57
C LEU A 275 -3.11 -9.37 11.99
N LYS A 276 -2.18 -9.91 12.79
CA LYS A 276 -2.41 -10.20 14.21
C LYS A 276 -2.23 -8.97 15.10
N ARG A 277 -1.68 -7.88 14.56
CA ARG A 277 -1.40 -6.64 15.30
C ARG A 277 -2.64 -5.72 15.28
N PRO A 278 -3.31 -5.49 16.41
CA PRO A 278 -4.54 -4.68 16.45
C PRO A 278 -4.33 -3.23 16.00
N GLU A 279 -3.18 -2.61 16.26
CA GLU A 279 -2.83 -1.27 15.76
C GLU A 279 -2.75 -1.22 14.24
N PHE A 280 -2.32 -2.32 13.60
CA PHE A 280 -2.30 -2.45 12.15
C PHE A 280 -3.70 -2.70 11.60
N LEU A 281 -4.54 -3.49 12.29
CA LEU A 281 -5.95 -3.66 11.91
C LEU A 281 -6.74 -2.35 11.95
N LEU A 282 -6.47 -1.48 12.92
CA LEU A 282 -7.06 -0.13 12.95
C LEU A 282 -6.60 0.72 11.78
N LEU A 283 -5.33 0.61 11.38
CA LEU A 283 -4.81 1.28 10.19
C LEU A 283 -5.46 0.76 8.90
N LEU A 284 -5.72 -0.55 8.82
CA LEU A 284 -6.48 -1.15 7.73
C LEU A 284 -7.93 -0.63 7.71
N GLY A 285 -8.57 -0.49 8.88
CA GLY A 285 -9.89 0.12 9.02
C GLY A 285 -9.92 1.58 8.55
N PHE A 286 -8.90 2.37 8.91
CA PHE A 286 -8.73 3.73 8.40
C PHE A 286 -8.71 3.76 6.86
N GLY A 287 -7.93 2.88 6.23
CA GLY A 287 -7.89 2.79 4.77
C GLY A 287 -9.20 2.34 4.15
N TRP A 288 -9.86 1.34 4.75
CA TRP A 288 -11.13 0.81 4.26
C TRP A 288 -12.22 1.88 4.20
N PHE A 289 -12.47 2.54 5.34
CA PHE A 289 -13.50 3.57 5.44
C PHE A 289 -13.12 4.84 4.64
N SER A 290 -11.84 5.21 4.61
CA SER A 290 -11.38 6.33 3.79
C SER A 290 -11.67 6.11 2.30
N MET A 291 -11.45 4.89 1.77
CA MET A 291 -11.72 4.61 0.36
C MET A 291 -13.21 4.62 0.01
N LEU A 292 -14.08 4.12 0.91
CA LEU A 292 -15.53 4.21 0.71
C LEU A 292 -16.04 5.66 0.63
N GLY A 293 -15.38 6.61 1.30
CA GLY A 293 -15.71 8.02 1.15
C GLY A 293 -15.05 8.66 -0.07
N TYR A 294 -13.76 8.40 -0.26
CA TYR A 294 -12.92 9.04 -1.27
C TYR A 294 -13.36 8.73 -2.71
N VAL A 295 -13.70 7.49 -3.01
CA VAL A 295 -14.12 7.09 -4.35
C VAL A 295 -15.44 7.74 -4.75
N VAL A 296 -16.41 7.83 -3.82
CA VAL A 296 -17.67 8.56 -4.06
C VAL A 296 -17.40 10.03 -4.37
N LEU A 297 -16.55 10.71 -3.59
CA LEU A 297 -16.23 12.11 -3.88
C LEU A 297 -15.60 12.27 -5.27
N ASN A 298 -14.70 11.36 -5.65
CA ASN A 298 -13.98 11.45 -6.91
C ASN A 298 -14.87 11.22 -8.15
N PHE A 299 -15.91 10.38 -8.06
CA PHE A 299 -16.74 10.01 -9.22
C PHE A 299 -18.18 10.56 -9.17
N SER A 300 -18.83 10.59 -8.00
CA SER A 300 -20.21 11.07 -7.85
C SER A 300 -20.35 12.60 -7.88
N LEU A 301 -19.27 13.38 -7.70
CA LEU A 301 -19.36 14.85 -7.70
C LEU A 301 -19.88 15.42 -9.02
N ALA A 302 -19.42 14.89 -10.14
CA ALA A 302 -19.89 15.30 -11.47
C ALA A 302 -21.32 14.84 -11.73
N ASN A 303 -21.70 13.64 -11.25
CA ASN A 303 -23.06 13.13 -11.38
C ASN A 303 -24.05 13.99 -10.57
N TYR A 304 -23.67 14.38 -9.35
CA TYR A 304 -24.43 15.30 -8.51
C TYR A 304 -24.59 16.68 -9.14
N ALA A 305 -23.55 17.19 -9.82
CA ALA A 305 -23.63 18.45 -10.55
C ALA A 305 -24.75 18.43 -11.61
N ASN A 306 -24.85 17.34 -12.37
CA ASN A 306 -25.92 17.17 -13.36
C ASN A 306 -27.30 17.06 -12.69
N GLU A 307 -27.38 16.37 -11.54
CA GLU A 307 -28.64 16.23 -10.78
C GLU A 307 -29.22 17.58 -10.35
N ILE A 308 -28.36 18.53 -9.96
CA ILE A 308 -28.79 19.90 -9.59
C ILE A 308 -28.98 20.82 -10.82
N GLY A 309 -28.96 20.26 -12.03
CA GLY A 309 -29.26 20.96 -13.28
C GLY A 309 -28.07 21.64 -13.95
N LEU A 310 -26.82 21.34 -13.55
CA LEU A 310 -25.64 21.88 -14.21
C LEU A 310 -25.32 21.15 -15.51
N GLY A 311 -24.73 21.86 -16.46
CA GLY A 311 -24.30 21.27 -17.73
C GLY A 311 -23.03 20.42 -17.60
N ALA A 312 -22.77 19.59 -18.60
CA ALA A 312 -21.60 18.70 -18.64
C ALA A 312 -20.25 19.44 -18.50
N SER A 313 -20.15 20.66 -19.04
CA SER A 313 -18.95 21.51 -18.92
C SER A 313 -18.72 21.97 -17.48
N GLU A 314 -19.79 22.32 -16.76
CA GLU A 314 -19.73 22.76 -15.37
C GLU A 314 -19.40 21.58 -14.45
N ALA A 315 -20.00 20.41 -14.69
CA ALA A 315 -19.68 19.17 -13.98
C ALA A 315 -18.21 18.75 -14.16
N ALA A 316 -17.69 18.88 -15.39
CA ALA A 316 -16.27 18.64 -15.67
C ALA A 316 -15.36 19.63 -14.93
N LEU A 317 -15.73 20.91 -14.83
CA LEU A 317 -14.97 21.90 -14.07
C LEU A 317 -14.96 21.57 -12.57
N ILE A 318 -16.08 21.15 -12.00
CA ILE A 318 -16.17 20.74 -10.59
C ILE A 318 -15.17 19.63 -10.29
N ASN A 319 -15.11 18.60 -11.14
CA ASN A 319 -14.13 17.51 -10.97
C ASN A 319 -12.68 17.99 -11.17
N ALA A 320 -12.44 18.88 -12.14
CA ALA A 320 -11.13 19.47 -12.37
C ALA A 320 -10.64 20.26 -11.14
N LEU A 321 -11.51 21.05 -10.51
CA LEU A 321 -11.21 21.81 -9.30
C LEU A 321 -11.01 20.92 -8.08
N PHE A 322 -11.75 19.81 -7.97
CA PHE A 322 -11.51 18.79 -6.95
C PHE A 322 -10.10 18.20 -7.08
N ASN A 323 -9.69 17.83 -8.29
CA ASN A 323 -8.34 17.33 -8.58
C ASN A 323 -7.25 18.37 -8.33
N LEU A 324 -7.50 19.65 -8.67
CA LEU A 324 -6.60 20.75 -8.35
C LEU A 324 -6.42 20.89 -6.83
N GLY A 325 -7.53 20.85 -6.08
CA GLY A 325 -7.53 20.84 -4.62
C GLY A 325 -6.66 19.70 -4.07
N GLN A 326 -6.79 18.49 -4.61
CA GLN A 326 -5.94 17.37 -4.22
C GLN A 326 -4.45 17.59 -4.52
N GLY A 327 -4.13 18.13 -5.70
CA GLY A 327 -2.77 18.46 -6.08
C GLY A 327 -2.10 19.45 -5.12
N LEU A 328 -2.82 20.49 -4.71
CA LEU A 328 -2.31 21.52 -3.81
C LEU A 328 -2.37 21.12 -2.33
N GLY A 329 -3.39 20.37 -1.93
CA GLY A 329 -3.63 19.97 -0.55
C GLY A 329 -2.64 18.92 -0.05
N ARG A 330 -2.27 17.94 -0.89
CA ARG A 330 -1.39 16.83 -0.48
C ARG A 330 -0.02 17.29 0.07
N PRO A 331 0.71 18.22 -0.58
CA PRO A 331 1.94 18.78 -0.01
C PRO A 331 1.70 19.58 1.27
N LEU A 332 0.61 20.35 1.36
CA LEU A 332 0.27 21.15 2.55
C LEU A 332 -0.03 20.25 3.76
N VAL A 333 -0.87 19.24 3.58
CA VAL A 333 -1.16 18.24 4.61
C VAL A 333 0.13 17.53 5.03
N GLY A 334 0.99 17.16 4.08
CA GLY A 334 2.31 16.59 4.36
C GLY A 334 3.22 17.52 5.18
N PHE A 335 3.29 18.79 4.83
CA PHE A 335 4.10 19.79 5.53
C PHE A 335 3.68 19.97 6.99
N PHE A 336 2.38 20.08 7.25
CA PHE A 336 1.86 20.25 8.61
C PHE A 336 1.97 18.94 9.41
N SER A 337 1.73 17.79 8.77
CA SER A 337 1.87 16.42 9.32
C SER A 337 3.22 16.17 9.99
N ASP A 338 4.32 16.57 9.35
CA ASP A 338 5.64 16.38 9.96
C ASP A 338 5.86 17.22 11.24
N ARG A 339 5.13 18.34 11.42
CA ARG A 339 5.22 19.17 12.62
C ARG A 339 4.27 18.75 13.73
N THR A 340 2.99 18.55 13.42
CA THR A 340 1.91 18.32 14.40
C THR A 340 1.76 16.85 14.80
N GLY A 341 2.42 15.94 14.09
CA GLY A 341 2.27 14.49 14.24
C GLY A 341 1.48 13.91 13.08
N ARG A 342 1.97 12.78 12.52
CA ARG A 342 1.44 12.25 11.27
C ARG A 342 0.08 11.61 11.48
N ILE A 343 -0.07 10.88 12.57
CA ILE A 343 -1.32 10.22 12.96
C ILE A 343 -2.36 11.28 13.33
N ASN A 344 -1.93 12.35 14.01
CA ASN A 344 -2.78 13.49 14.36
C ASN A 344 -3.36 14.19 13.11
N MET A 345 -2.52 14.45 12.11
CA MET A 345 -2.97 15.10 10.87
C MET A 345 -3.86 14.20 10.03
N SER A 346 -3.51 12.92 9.91
CA SER A 346 -4.37 11.95 9.22
C SER A 346 -5.76 11.91 9.84
N GLY A 347 -5.88 11.81 11.16
CA GLY A 347 -7.19 11.77 11.84
C GLY A 347 -7.97 13.08 11.70
N SER A 348 -7.35 14.22 11.98
CA SER A 348 -8.02 15.53 11.98
C SER A 348 -8.47 15.99 10.59
N MET A 349 -7.63 15.84 9.56
CA MET A 349 -8.01 16.22 8.19
C MET A 349 -9.06 15.27 7.60
N THR A 350 -9.02 13.98 7.96
CA THR A 350 -10.06 13.01 7.59
C THR A 350 -11.40 13.36 8.23
N LEU A 351 -11.40 13.75 9.51
CA LEU A 351 -12.60 14.24 10.20
C LEU A 351 -13.13 15.52 9.54
N LEU A 352 -12.25 16.47 9.25
CA LEU A 352 -12.61 17.71 8.57
C LEU A 352 -13.24 17.45 7.20
N CYS A 353 -12.73 16.47 6.45
CA CYS A 353 -13.32 16.04 5.18
C CYS A 353 -14.75 15.52 5.37
N GLY A 354 -14.98 14.66 6.37
CA GLY A 354 -16.33 14.20 6.72
C GLY A 354 -17.27 15.34 7.10
N LEU A 355 -16.79 16.33 7.85
CA LEU A 355 -17.56 17.52 8.19
C LEU A 355 -17.88 18.40 6.98
N PHE A 356 -16.93 18.61 6.06
CA PHE A 356 -17.20 19.32 4.81
C PHE A 356 -18.27 18.62 3.98
N VAL A 357 -18.26 17.29 3.93
CA VAL A 357 -19.31 16.53 3.26
C VAL A 357 -20.67 16.77 3.91
N LEU A 358 -20.78 16.58 5.22
CA LEU A 358 -22.07 16.68 5.92
C LEU A 358 -22.61 18.11 6.00
N VAL A 359 -21.73 19.10 6.13
CA VAL A 359 -22.14 20.50 6.32
C VAL A 359 -22.24 21.24 4.99
N VAL A 360 -21.29 21.04 4.08
CA VAL A 360 -21.20 21.83 2.83
C VAL A 360 -21.84 21.07 1.67
N TRP A 361 -21.48 19.81 1.40
CA TRP A 361 -21.97 19.10 0.21
C TRP A 361 -23.50 18.89 0.25
N ILE A 362 -24.05 18.51 1.40
CA ILE A 362 -25.50 18.35 1.58
C ILE A 362 -26.26 19.62 1.19
N ASN A 363 -25.69 20.79 1.51
CA ASN A 363 -26.29 22.10 1.25
C ASN A 363 -25.87 22.72 -0.09
N ALA A 364 -24.96 22.10 -0.84
CA ALA A 364 -24.46 22.62 -2.12
C ALA A 364 -25.49 22.42 -3.24
N LYS A 365 -26.50 23.31 -3.31
CA LYS A 365 -27.57 23.30 -4.33
C LYS A 365 -27.35 24.30 -5.47
N VAL A 366 -26.28 25.09 -5.40
CA VAL A 366 -25.94 26.10 -6.39
C VAL A 366 -24.49 25.93 -6.86
N TYR A 367 -24.23 26.32 -8.10
CA TYR A 367 -22.93 26.14 -8.76
C TYR A 367 -21.74 26.66 -7.92
N GLY A 368 -21.82 27.90 -7.42
CA GLY A 368 -20.73 28.51 -6.67
C GLY A 368 -20.38 27.76 -5.37
N MET A 369 -21.39 27.21 -4.68
CA MET A 369 -21.16 26.43 -3.46
C MET A 369 -20.55 25.06 -3.77
N LEU A 370 -20.95 24.44 -4.87
CA LEU A 370 -20.38 23.17 -5.31
C LEU A 370 -18.93 23.33 -5.80
N VAL A 371 -18.62 24.44 -6.47
CA VAL A 371 -17.26 24.84 -6.84
C VAL A 371 -16.37 25.04 -5.60
N PHE A 372 -16.86 25.81 -4.63
CA PHE A 372 -16.15 26.01 -3.36
C PHE A 372 -15.91 24.68 -2.63
N PHE A 373 -16.96 23.85 -2.52
CA PHE A 373 -16.87 22.53 -1.91
C PHE A 373 -15.84 21.64 -2.61
N ALA A 374 -15.91 21.53 -3.94
CA ALA A 374 -15.00 20.69 -4.71
C ALA A 374 -13.53 21.06 -4.47
N PHE A 375 -13.21 22.36 -4.53
CA PHE A 375 -11.86 22.81 -4.28
C PHE A 375 -11.40 22.54 -2.84
N ILE A 376 -12.16 22.99 -1.84
CA ILE A 376 -11.74 22.88 -0.43
C ILE A 376 -11.74 21.43 0.06
N CYS A 377 -12.74 20.64 -0.31
CA CYS A 377 -12.81 19.22 0.02
C CYS A 377 -11.69 18.45 -0.69
N GLY A 378 -11.36 18.80 -1.94
CA GLY A 378 -10.21 18.23 -2.65
C GLY A 378 -8.90 18.38 -1.86
N THR A 379 -8.69 19.49 -1.14
CA THR A 379 -7.47 19.68 -0.34
C THR A 379 -7.32 18.71 0.82
N VAL A 380 -8.42 18.18 1.36
CA VAL A 380 -8.44 17.30 2.54
C VAL A 380 -8.81 15.85 2.22
N ALA A 381 -9.60 15.59 1.18
CA ALA A 381 -10.06 14.25 0.78
C ALA A 381 -8.90 13.31 0.45
N GLY A 382 -7.80 13.86 -0.09
CA GLY A 382 -6.58 13.12 -0.41
C GLY A 382 -5.65 12.83 0.77
N THR A 383 -6.05 13.14 2.02
CA THR A 383 -5.20 12.97 3.22
C THR A 383 -4.68 11.54 3.38
N PHE A 384 -5.52 10.54 3.13
CA PHE A 384 -5.12 9.13 3.20
C PHE A 384 -3.87 8.88 2.33
N TRP A 385 -3.92 9.27 1.06
CA TRP A 385 -2.82 9.07 0.10
C TRP A 385 -1.55 9.84 0.48
N ALA A 386 -1.69 11.05 1.03
CA ALA A 386 -0.57 11.86 1.48
C ALA A 386 0.16 11.28 2.70
N THR A 387 -0.56 10.56 3.57
CA THR A 387 -0.05 10.18 4.90
C THR A 387 0.17 8.67 5.09
N ILE A 388 -0.47 7.81 4.29
CA ILE A 388 -0.44 6.35 4.52
C ILE A 388 0.97 5.76 4.51
N GLY A 389 1.84 6.16 3.57
CA GLY A 389 3.23 5.69 3.54
C GLY A 389 4.01 6.03 4.82
N PRO A 390 4.06 7.31 5.22
CA PRO A 390 4.65 7.73 6.50
C PRO A 390 4.03 7.07 7.74
N VAL A 391 2.70 6.97 7.82
CA VAL A 391 1.98 6.39 8.97
C VAL A 391 2.24 4.89 9.08
N VAL A 392 2.24 4.15 7.95
CA VAL A 392 2.63 2.74 7.95
C VAL A 392 4.06 2.60 8.49
N ALA A 393 4.99 3.45 8.06
CA ALA A 393 6.36 3.43 8.55
C ALA A 393 6.48 3.65 10.08
N GLU A 394 5.59 4.44 10.69
CA GLU A 394 5.54 4.63 12.15
C GLU A 394 4.86 3.47 12.90
N VAL A 395 3.87 2.82 12.28
CA VAL A 395 3.12 1.73 12.90
C VAL A 395 3.88 0.40 12.83
N VAL A 396 4.44 0.06 11.67
CA VAL A 396 5.06 -1.26 11.43
C VAL A 396 6.59 -1.24 11.40
N GLY A 397 7.20 -0.05 11.34
CA GLY A 397 8.65 0.12 11.20
C GLY A 397 9.13 0.10 9.75
N LEU A 398 10.28 0.73 9.46
CA LEU A 398 10.78 0.93 8.08
C LEU A 398 11.01 -0.40 7.33
N ARG A 399 11.47 -1.43 8.04
CA ARG A 399 11.76 -2.76 7.48
C ARG A 399 10.52 -3.44 6.89
N ASN A 400 9.36 -3.19 7.49
CA ASN A 400 8.09 -3.84 7.12
C ASN A 400 7.16 -2.94 6.30
N VAL A 401 7.60 -1.73 5.91
CA VAL A 401 6.77 -0.77 5.14
C VAL A 401 6.24 -1.38 3.86
N SER A 402 7.09 -2.04 3.07
CA SER A 402 6.67 -2.66 1.80
C SER A 402 5.59 -3.74 2.02
N SER A 403 5.78 -4.59 3.02
CA SER A 403 4.85 -5.67 3.37
C SER A 403 3.52 -5.13 3.95
N GLY A 404 3.61 -4.11 4.82
CA GLY A 404 2.44 -3.42 5.37
C GLY A 404 1.63 -2.71 4.30
N LEU A 405 2.29 -1.99 3.38
CA LEU A 405 1.62 -1.32 2.26
C LEU A 405 0.95 -2.32 1.31
N SER A 406 1.56 -3.48 1.04
CA SER A 406 0.93 -4.56 0.24
C SER A 406 -0.43 -4.97 0.84
N LEU A 407 -0.49 -5.21 2.15
CA LEU A 407 -1.73 -5.55 2.85
C LEU A 407 -2.73 -4.39 2.86
N VAL A 408 -2.27 -3.15 2.98
CA VAL A 408 -3.13 -1.96 2.86
C VAL A 408 -3.77 -1.92 1.47
N TRP A 409 -2.99 -2.08 0.40
CA TRP A 409 -3.49 -2.06 -0.99
C TRP A 409 -4.54 -3.13 -1.25
N LEU A 410 -4.29 -4.36 -0.80
CA LEU A 410 -5.29 -5.43 -0.86
C LEU A 410 -6.57 -5.10 -0.11
N THR A 411 -6.44 -4.56 1.10
CA THR A 411 -7.58 -4.22 1.95
C THR A 411 -8.44 -3.14 1.29
N ILE A 412 -7.82 -2.12 0.72
CA ILE A 412 -8.54 -0.99 0.13
C ILE A 412 -9.04 -1.25 -1.30
N ALA A 413 -8.64 -2.34 -1.94
CA ALA A 413 -9.09 -2.69 -3.29
C ALA A 413 -10.60 -2.93 -3.36
N ILE A 414 -11.14 -3.68 -2.39
CA ILE A 414 -12.57 -3.99 -2.31
C ILE A 414 -13.43 -2.73 -2.14
N PRO A 415 -13.22 -1.88 -1.12
CA PRO A 415 -14.02 -0.67 -0.97
C PRO A 415 -13.87 0.25 -2.18
N SER A 416 -12.68 0.33 -2.80
CA SER A 416 -12.50 1.14 -4.01
C SER A 416 -13.35 0.66 -5.19
N LEU A 417 -13.59 -0.65 -5.32
CA LEU A 417 -14.36 -1.23 -6.41
C LEU A 417 -15.88 -1.06 -6.23
N PHE A 418 -16.37 -1.18 -4.98
CA PHE A 418 -17.81 -1.19 -4.70
C PHE A 418 -18.37 0.14 -4.19
N SER A 419 -17.51 1.09 -3.82
CA SER A 419 -17.93 2.39 -3.25
C SER A 419 -18.89 3.17 -4.15
N GLU A 420 -18.55 3.38 -5.42
CA GLU A 420 -19.39 4.14 -6.35
C GLU A 420 -20.69 3.39 -6.71
N PRO A 421 -20.68 2.08 -7.01
CA PRO A 421 -21.93 1.32 -7.16
C PRO A 421 -22.86 1.40 -5.95
N ILE A 422 -22.32 1.29 -4.73
CA ILE A 422 -23.12 1.45 -3.50
C ILE A 422 -23.76 2.85 -3.46
N ALA A 423 -22.97 3.90 -3.72
CA ALA A 423 -23.45 5.27 -3.76
C ALA A 423 -24.58 5.46 -4.79
N LEU A 424 -24.41 5.00 -6.02
CA LEU A 424 -25.43 5.14 -7.06
C LEU A 424 -26.69 4.33 -6.76
N GLN A 425 -26.56 3.13 -6.18
CA GLN A 425 -27.71 2.32 -5.77
C GLN A 425 -28.53 3.01 -4.66
N ILE A 426 -27.87 3.72 -3.74
CA ILE A 426 -28.54 4.54 -2.73
C ILE A 426 -29.33 5.67 -3.40
N VAL A 427 -28.75 6.35 -4.40
CA VAL A 427 -29.46 7.38 -5.16
C VAL A 427 -30.68 6.80 -5.88
N GLN A 428 -30.53 5.66 -6.57
CA GLN A 428 -31.64 5.01 -7.27
C GLN A 428 -32.77 4.59 -6.33
N GLY A 429 -32.44 4.07 -5.14
CA GLY A 429 -33.44 3.63 -4.17
C GLY A 429 -34.15 4.77 -3.44
N THR A 430 -33.49 5.92 -3.25
CA THR A 430 -34.04 7.06 -2.50
C THR A 430 -34.54 8.21 -3.37
N GLY A 431 -34.14 8.25 -4.65
CA GLY A 431 -34.38 9.36 -5.56
C GLY A 431 -33.59 10.63 -5.21
N SER A 432 -32.59 10.55 -4.33
CA SER A 432 -31.83 11.72 -3.87
C SER A 432 -30.38 11.38 -3.52
N TYR A 433 -29.48 12.34 -3.72
CA TYR A 433 -28.09 12.23 -3.28
C TYR A 433 -27.89 12.32 -1.77
N LEU A 434 -28.91 12.68 -0.99
CA LEU A 434 -28.77 12.82 0.47
C LEU A 434 -28.24 11.54 1.12
N GLY A 435 -28.75 10.37 0.73
CA GLY A 435 -28.27 9.09 1.27
C GLY A 435 -26.79 8.85 0.98
N THR A 436 -26.35 9.16 -0.24
CA THR A 436 -24.95 9.07 -0.67
C THR A 436 -24.05 10.04 0.09
N GLN A 437 -24.50 11.28 0.26
CA GLN A 437 -23.77 12.31 1.00
C GLN A 437 -23.60 11.92 2.48
N LEU A 438 -24.66 11.41 3.12
CA LEU A 438 -24.61 10.88 4.48
C LEU A 438 -23.65 9.70 4.58
N PHE A 439 -23.74 8.73 3.66
CA PHE A 439 -22.84 7.60 3.59
C PHE A 439 -21.38 8.05 3.52
N THR A 440 -21.04 8.92 2.57
CA THR A 440 -19.67 9.45 2.40
C THR A 440 -19.16 10.15 3.66
N GLY A 441 -19.96 11.04 4.26
CA GLY A 441 -19.57 11.78 5.45
C GLY A 441 -19.33 10.86 6.66
N LEU A 442 -20.22 9.89 6.87
CA LEU A 442 -20.11 8.91 7.96
C LEU A 442 -18.92 7.97 7.77
N MET A 443 -18.59 7.57 6.54
CA MET A 443 -17.40 6.76 6.26
C MET A 443 -16.10 7.53 6.60
N TYR A 444 -16.02 8.81 6.29
CA TYR A 444 -14.88 9.65 6.73
C TYR A 444 -14.80 9.78 8.25
N ILE A 445 -15.93 9.91 8.96
CA ILE A 445 -15.95 9.95 10.43
C ILE A 445 -15.49 8.60 11.03
N ALA A 446 -15.93 7.47 10.45
CA ALA A 446 -15.48 6.14 10.86
C ALA A 446 -13.97 5.99 10.66
N ALA A 447 -13.44 6.43 9.51
CA ALA A 447 -12.01 6.45 9.22
C ALA A 447 -11.21 7.29 10.23
N ALA A 448 -11.70 8.49 10.56
CA ALA A 448 -11.08 9.35 11.56
C ALA A 448 -11.09 8.71 12.95
N THR A 449 -12.17 8.01 13.32
CA THR A 449 -12.28 7.28 14.58
C THR A 449 -11.23 6.17 14.69
N CYS A 450 -10.99 5.42 13.61
CA CYS A 450 -9.90 4.44 13.56
C CYS A 450 -8.53 5.10 13.84
N MET A 451 -8.26 6.27 13.23
CA MET A 451 -6.99 6.99 13.45
C MET A 451 -6.86 7.57 14.86
N ILE A 452 -7.95 8.04 15.46
CA ILE A 452 -7.97 8.48 16.86
C ILE A 452 -7.64 7.31 17.80
N ALA A 453 -8.11 6.10 17.49
CA ALA A 453 -7.75 4.90 18.24
C ALA A 453 -6.26 4.52 18.05
N VAL A 454 -5.74 4.57 16.82
CA VAL A 454 -4.29 4.36 16.56
C VAL A 454 -3.44 5.38 17.31
N ARG A 455 -3.90 6.64 17.37
CA ARG A 455 -3.24 7.71 18.11
C ARG A 455 -3.13 7.41 19.59
N GLY A 456 -4.24 7.02 20.23
CA GLY A 456 -4.25 6.65 21.65
C GLY A 456 -3.34 5.45 21.93
N TRP A 457 -3.33 4.47 21.02
CA TRP A 457 -2.40 3.33 21.11
C TRP A 457 -0.95 3.79 21.08
N LYS A 458 -0.59 4.61 20.09
CA LYS A 458 0.80 5.01 19.87
C LYS A 458 1.36 5.89 20.98
N MET A 459 0.54 6.75 21.58
CA MET A 459 0.96 7.49 22.78
C MET A 459 1.21 6.55 23.96
N GLY A 460 0.31 5.61 24.22
CA GLY A 460 0.50 4.63 25.30
C GLY A 460 1.74 3.77 25.09
N GLU A 461 2.04 3.39 23.84
CA GLU A 461 3.26 2.66 23.47
C GLU A 461 4.52 3.49 23.69
N MET A 462 4.55 4.74 23.19
CA MET A 462 5.71 5.61 23.31
C MET A 462 5.98 6.04 24.76
N ASP A 463 4.95 6.32 25.55
CA ASP A 463 5.10 6.71 26.96
C ASP A 463 5.67 5.57 27.81
N GLU A 464 5.28 4.32 27.54
CA GLU A 464 5.82 3.17 28.28
C GLU A 464 7.27 2.90 27.88
N ILE A 465 7.61 3.02 26.59
CA ILE A 465 8.99 2.88 26.11
C ILE A 465 9.87 4.01 26.69
N ALA A 466 9.37 5.25 26.72
CA ALA A 466 10.03 6.39 27.34
C ALA A 466 10.33 6.12 28.83
N ARG A 467 9.35 5.56 29.55
CA ARG A 467 9.48 5.17 30.95
C ARG A 467 10.55 4.09 31.15
N MET A 468 10.64 3.10 30.27
CA MET A 468 11.64 2.03 30.34
C MET A 468 13.05 2.51 30.02
N LEU A 469 13.19 3.43 29.07
CA LEU A 469 14.47 4.01 28.68
C LEU A 469 14.92 5.16 29.60
N ASN A 470 14.03 5.64 30.47
CA ASN A 470 14.21 6.84 31.29
C ASN A 470 14.59 8.08 30.44
N GLU A 471 14.01 8.16 29.24
CA GLU A 471 14.19 9.24 28.26
C GLU A 471 12.86 9.95 28.03
N SER A 472 12.88 11.19 27.55
CA SER A 472 11.67 11.85 27.07
C SER A 472 11.19 11.20 25.76
N PRO A 473 9.88 11.11 25.49
CA PRO A 473 9.33 10.50 24.26
C PRO A 473 9.93 11.05 22.95
N GLU A 474 10.37 12.31 22.96
CA GLU A 474 10.95 13.01 21.81
C GLU A 474 12.41 12.60 21.49
N ASN A 475 13.11 12.01 22.44
CA ASN A 475 14.54 11.65 22.33
C ASN A 475 14.77 10.16 22.05
N ILE A 476 13.69 9.38 21.93
CA ILE A 476 13.77 7.93 21.75
C ILE A 476 14.38 7.61 20.38
N ASP A 477 15.50 6.88 20.39
CA ASP A 477 16.06 6.29 19.18
C ASP A 477 15.21 5.09 18.74
N HIS A 478 14.34 5.31 17.76
CA HIS A 478 13.45 4.29 17.21
C HIS A 478 14.19 3.05 16.68
N VAL A 479 15.45 3.17 16.26
CA VAL A 479 16.24 2.02 15.78
C VAL A 479 16.66 1.11 16.93
N LYS A 480 16.97 1.69 18.10
CA LYS A 480 17.26 0.89 19.31
C LYS A 480 16.02 0.16 19.81
N VAL A 481 14.85 0.80 19.72
CA VAL A 481 13.57 0.20 20.11
C VAL A 481 13.22 -0.98 19.20
N GLU A 482 13.33 -0.82 17.87
CA GLU A 482 13.01 -1.88 16.91
C GLU A 482 13.86 -3.15 17.11
N ASN A 483 15.11 -3.01 17.58
CA ASN A 483 16.02 -4.13 17.82
C ASN A 483 15.86 -4.77 19.22
N ASN A 484 15.03 -4.19 20.10
CA ASN A 484 14.77 -4.73 21.44
C ASN A 484 13.34 -5.28 21.52
N GLU A 485 13.23 -6.61 21.44
CA GLU A 485 11.94 -7.31 21.45
C GLU A 485 11.15 -7.08 22.76
N GLU A 486 11.83 -6.94 23.89
CA GLU A 486 11.21 -6.75 25.20
C GLU A 486 10.58 -5.34 25.33
N LEU A 487 11.31 -4.30 24.90
CA LEU A 487 10.80 -2.92 24.82
C LEU A 487 9.60 -2.86 23.87
N THR A 488 9.71 -3.48 22.69
CA THR A 488 8.65 -3.50 21.69
C THR A 488 7.39 -4.22 22.20
N ARG A 489 7.54 -5.38 22.85
CA ARG A 489 6.40 -6.14 23.37
C ARG A 489 5.67 -5.35 24.46
N THR A 490 6.42 -4.84 25.42
CA THR A 490 5.83 -4.19 26.60
C THR A 490 5.22 -2.83 26.26
N GLY A 491 5.85 -2.08 25.34
CA GLY A 491 5.26 -0.88 24.75
C GLY A 491 3.92 -1.16 24.06
N ARG A 492 3.84 -2.19 23.21
CA ARG A 492 2.58 -2.55 22.54
C ARG A 492 1.48 -2.97 23.50
N GLU A 493 1.80 -3.69 24.57
CA GLU A 493 0.83 -4.05 25.60
C GLU A 493 0.28 -2.82 26.34
N ALA A 494 1.13 -1.83 26.62
CA ALA A 494 0.70 -0.56 27.21
C ALA A 494 -0.18 0.25 26.23
N GLY A 495 0.21 0.34 24.96
CA GLY A 495 -0.60 0.95 23.90
C GLY A 495 -2.00 0.32 23.81
N ARG A 496 -2.11 -1.00 23.93
CA ARG A 496 -3.40 -1.70 23.96
C ARG A 496 -4.29 -1.28 25.11
N ARG A 497 -3.72 -1.17 26.31
CA ARG A 497 -4.48 -0.84 27.52
C ARG A 497 -4.92 0.63 27.53
N ARG A 498 -4.08 1.52 26.99
CA ARG A 498 -4.29 2.98 27.03
C ARG A 498 -4.94 3.55 25.76
N MET A 499 -5.28 2.71 24.79
CA MET A 499 -5.85 3.12 23.50
C MET A 499 -7.03 4.10 23.65
N PHE A 500 -7.95 3.83 24.57
CA PHE A 500 -9.15 4.67 24.79
C PHE A 500 -8.95 5.79 25.80
N THR A 501 -7.96 5.70 26.69
CA THR A 501 -7.71 6.73 27.70
C THR A 501 -6.91 7.88 27.11
N ASP A 502 -5.95 7.57 26.23
CA ASP A 502 -4.99 8.56 25.76
C ASP A 502 -5.44 9.18 24.43
N CYS A 503 -6.45 8.64 23.74
CA CYS A 503 -6.86 9.09 22.40
C CYS A 503 -7.17 10.59 22.27
N CYS A 504 -7.62 11.25 23.33
CA CYS A 504 -7.93 12.69 23.38
C CYS A 504 -6.81 13.56 24.00
N ARG A 505 -5.73 12.97 24.51
CA ARG A 505 -4.65 13.70 25.20
C ARG A 505 -3.88 14.58 24.23
N LEU A 506 -3.57 15.83 24.56
CA LEU A 506 -2.76 16.71 23.71
C LEU A 506 -1.30 16.20 23.66
N GLY A 507 -0.76 16.02 22.45
CA GLY A 507 0.59 15.49 22.24
C GLY A 507 0.88 15.16 20.77
N LYS A 508 2.15 15.29 20.36
CA LYS A 508 2.62 14.98 19.00
C LYS A 508 2.76 13.46 18.85
N VAL A 509 2.12 12.91 17.81
CA VAL A 509 2.14 11.48 17.47
C VAL A 509 2.15 11.31 15.97
#